data_AF-D2R195-F1
#
_entry.id   AF-D2R195-F1
#
_cell.length_a   1.000
_cell.length_b   1.000
_cell.length_c   1.000
_cell.angle_alpha   90.00
_cell.angle_beta   90.00
_cell.angle_gamma   90.00
#
_symmetry.space_group_name_H-M   'P 1'
#
loop_
_entity.id
_entity.type
_entity.pdbx_description
1 polymer ?
#
loop_
_entity_poly.entity_id
_entity_poly.type
_entity_poly.pdbx_seq_one_letter_code
_entity_poly.pdbx_strand_id
1 'polypeptide(L)'
;MKTQDLDSTEKKHGVSRLIVVVLIAAAVLYGGSYYCLSRHGYREADRMGFKGFYFVAPTTRINQSLNRMLLGFYAPAIMLDLIIGTGRYPASEPLLGLSP
;
A
#
# COMPACT_ATOMS: atom_id res chain seq x y z
N MET A 1 29.81 -20.86 33.78
CA MET A 1 28.73 -19.86 33.77
C MET A 1 28.90 -18.74 32.72
N LYS A 2 29.85 -18.84 31.77
CA LYS A 2 30.14 -17.78 30.77
C LYS A 2 29.61 -18.11 29.36
N THR A 3 29.27 -19.38 29.12
CA THR A 3 28.86 -19.92 27.82
C THR A 3 27.37 -19.73 27.50
N GLN A 4 26.50 -19.64 28.52
CA GLN A 4 25.07 -19.38 28.32
C GLN A 4 24.78 -17.92 27.91
N ASP A 5 25.60 -16.97 28.36
CA ASP A 5 25.46 -15.55 27.99
C ASP A 5 25.83 -15.30 26.51
N LEU A 6 26.87 -16.00 26.02
CA LEU A 6 27.33 -15.84 24.63
C LEU A 6 26.33 -16.42 23.62
N ASP A 7 25.75 -17.60 23.89
CA ASP A 7 24.71 -18.21 23.02
C ASP A 7 23.44 -17.34 22.95
N SER A 8 23.02 -16.77 24.09
CA SER A 8 21.83 -15.92 24.16
C SER A 8 22.02 -14.60 23.42
N THR A 9 23.22 -14.03 23.49
CA THR A 9 23.57 -12.79 22.79
C THR A 9 23.63 -12.99 21.27
N GLU A 10 24.21 -14.09 20.80
CA GLU A 10 24.33 -14.36 19.36
C GLU A 10 22.96 -14.63 18.70
N LYS A 11 22.10 -15.42 19.35
CA LYS A 11 20.70 -15.64 18.91
C LYS A 11 19.91 -14.34 18.84
N LYS A 12 20.04 -13.47 19.85
CA LYS A 12 19.32 -12.18 19.88
C LYS A 12 19.70 -11.27 18.71
N HIS A 13 20.97 -11.24 18.33
CA HIS A 13 21.44 -10.48 17.16
C HIS A 13 20.98 -11.10 15.84
N GLY A 14 20.98 -12.43 15.72
CA GLY A 14 20.45 -13.14 14.54
C GLY A 14 18.97 -12.87 14.30
N VAL A 15 18.15 -12.97 15.36
CA VAL A 15 16.70 -12.67 15.30
C VAL A 15 16.46 -11.20 14.93
N SER A 16 17.23 -10.27 15.51
CA SER A 16 17.09 -8.83 15.20
C SER A 16 17.39 -8.53 13.73
N ARG A 17 18.45 -9.13 13.16
CA ARG A 17 18.78 -8.98 11.74
C ARG A 17 17.71 -9.59 10.83
N LEU A 18 17.19 -10.77 11.18
CA LEU A 18 16.12 -11.40 10.42
C LEU A 18 14.85 -10.55 10.41
N ILE A 19 14.45 -10.00 11.55
CA ILE A 19 13.28 -9.11 11.66
C ILE A 19 13.46 -7.90 10.75
N VAL A 20 14.64 -7.25 10.78
CA VAL A 20 14.92 -6.09 9.91
C VAL A 20 14.79 -6.46 8.43
N VAL A 21 15.35 -7.60 8.01
CA VAL A 21 15.24 -8.06 6.60
C VAL A 21 13.78 -8.32 6.23
N VAL A 22 13.00 -8.97 7.09
CA VAL A 22 11.58 -9.24 6.85
C VAL A 22 10.79 -7.94 6.76
N LEU A 23 11.06 -6.96 7.63
CA LEU A 23 10.40 -5.66 7.59
C LEU A 23 10.74 -4.88 6.33
N ILE A 24 12.00 -4.89 5.89
CA ILE A 24 12.42 -4.25 4.63
C ILE A 24 11.73 -4.93 3.45
N ALA A 25 11.73 -6.27 3.40
CA ALA A 25 11.07 -7.02 2.33
C ALA A 25 9.56 -6.72 2.30
N ALA A 26 8.90 -6.68 3.47
CA ALA A 26 7.49 -6.32 3.58
C ALA A 26 7.22 -4.89 3.10
N ALA A 27 8.07 -3.92 3.47
CA ALA A 27 7.95 -2.53 3.04
C ALA A 27 8.12 -2.38 1.51
N VAL A 28 9.09 -3.09 0.92
CA VAL A 28 9.31 -3.10 -0.54
C VAL A 28 8.12 -3.75 -1.26
N LEU A 29 7.61 -4.87 -0.74
CA LEU A 29 6.45 -5.54 -1.31
C LEU A 29 5.20 -4.65 -1.24
N TYR A 30 4.96 -4.01 -0.09
CA TYR A 30 3.83 -3.10 0.12
C TYR A 30 3.90 -1.86 -0.77
N GLY A 31 5.06 -1.18 -0.81
CA GLY A 31 5.25 0.00 -1.65
C GLY A 31 5.25 -0.35 -3.14
N GLY A 32 5.87 -1.47 -3.52
CA GLY A 32 5.90 -1.97 -4.89
C GLY A 32 4.52 -2.38 -5.40
N SER A 33 3.72 -3.07 -4.59
CA SER A 33 2.35 -3.43 -4.96
C SER A 33 1.47 -2.19 -5.12
N TYR A 34 1.58 -1.22 -4.20
CA TYR A 34 0.92 0.07 -4.34
C TYR A 34 1.30 0.77 -5.65
N TYR A 35 2.60 0.86 -5.95
CA TYR A 35 3.10 1.53 -7.16
C TYR A 35 2.57 0.86 -8.44
N CYS A 36 2.64 -0.46 -8.53
CA CYS A 36 2.14 -1.19 -9.69
C CYS A 36 0.63 -0.99 -9.90
N LEU A 37 -0.18 -1.13 -8.84
CA LEU A 37 -1.63 -0.98 -8.98
C LEU A 37 -2.05 0.47 -9.23
N SER A 38 -1.41 1.46 -8.58
CA SER A 38 -1.71 2.88 -8.81
C SER A 38 -1.36 3.30 -10.24
N ARG A 39 -0.21 2.89 -10.78
CA ARG A 39 0.16 3.16 -12.18
C ARG A 39 -0.78 2.49 -13.17
N HIS A 40 -1.24 1.27 -12.88
CA HIS A 40 -2.28 0.64 -13.69
C HIS A 40 -3.58 1.46 -13.67
N GLY A 41 -4.03 1.87 -12.48
CA GLY A 41 -5.21 2.72 -12.30
C GLY A 41 -5.10 4.07 -13.01
N TYR A 42 -3.95 4.73 -12.97
CA TYR A 42 -3.72 6.01 -13.68
C TYR A 42 -3.88 5.83 -15.18
N ARG A 43 -3.29 4.77 -15.75
CA ARG A 43 -3.39 4.49 -17.20
C ARG A 43 -4.83 4.26 -17.62
N GLU A 44 -5.61 3.59 -16.79
CA GLU A 44 -7.01 3.32 -17.10
C GLU A 44 -7.88 4.58 -16.91
N ALA A 45 -7.60 5.39 -15.89
CA ALA A 45 -8.21 6.71 -15.72
C ALA A 45 -7.90 7.64 -16.91
N ASP A 46 -6.67 7.64 -17.42
CA ASP A 46 -6.27 8.41 -18.61
C ASP A 46 -7.04 7.97 -19.85
N ARG A 47 -7.20 6.66 -20.06
CA ARG A 47 -7.99 6.11 -21.17
C ARG A 47 -9.46 6.53 -21.12
N MET A 48 -10.02 6.62 -19.92
CA MET A 48 -11.44 6.95 -19.72
C MET A 48 -11.68 8.45 -19.48
N GLY A 49 -10.63 9.28 -19.40
CA GLY A 49 -10.75 10.71 -19.12
C GLY A 49 -11.12 11.06 -17.68
N PHE A 50 -10.89 10.17 -16.71
CA PHE A 50 -11.21 10.40 -15.30
C PHE A 50 -10.12 11.22 -14.59
N LYS A 51 -10.56 12.13 -13.70
CA LYS A 51 -9.66 12.98 -12.88
C LYS A 51 -8.94 12.22 -11.76
N GLY A 52 -9.47 11.07 -11.34
CA GLY A 52 -8.88 10.23 -10.30
C GLY A 52 -8.79 8.77 -10.75
N PHE A 53 -7.98 7.99 -10.04
CA PHE A 53 -7.73 6.59 -10.39
C PHE A 53 -8.44 5.59 -9.48
N TYR A 54 -8.81 4.46 -10.06
CA TYR A 54 -9.29 3.30 -9.31
C TYR A 54 -8.21 2.23 -9.32
N PHE A 55 -7.97 1.56 -8.20
CA PHE A 55 -7.11 0.38 -8.16
C PHE A 55 -7.73 -0.77 -8.95
N VAL A 56 -9.06 -0.86 -8.93
CA VAL A 56 -9.87 -1.80 -9.71
C VAL A 56 -11.08 -1.05 -10.23
N ALA A 57 -11.39 -1.20 -11.52
CA ALA A 57 -12.55 -0.54 -12.13
C ALA A 57 -13.85 -0.90 -11.38
N PRO A 58 -14.61 0.08 -10.88
CA PRO A 58 -15.79 -0.12 -10.02
C PRO A 58 -17.03 -0.54 -10.83
N THR A 59 -16.89 -1.47 -11.77
CA THR A 59 -17.97 -1.92 -12.65
C THR A 59 -18.97 -2.84 -11.96
N THR A 60 -18.58 -3.44 -10.83
CA THR A 60 -19.42 -4.34 -10.03
C THR A 60 -19.37 -3.94 -8.55
N ARG A 61 -20.39 -4.34 -7.78
CA ARG A 61 -20.43 -4.12 -6.32
C ARG A 61 -19.24 -4.76 -5.60
N ILE A 62 -18.76 -5.90 -6.10
CA ILE A 62 -17.57 -6.59 -5.56
C ILE A 62 -16.34 -5.71 -5.79
N ASN A 63 -16.16 -5.20 -7.02
CA ASN A 63 -15.02 -4.34 -7.36
C ASN A 63 -15.03 -3.02 -6.60
N GLN A 64 -16.21 -2.42 -6.38
CA GLN A 64 -16.36 -1.24 -5.53
C GLN A 64 -15.90 -1.52 -4.09
N SER A 65 -16.30 -2.66 -3.52
CA SER A 65 -15.87 -3.06 -2.18
C SER A 65 -14.37 -3.30 -2.11
N LEU A 66 -13.81 -4.00 -3.10
CA LEU A 66 -12.37 -4.22 -3.21
C LEU A 66 -11.59 -2.92 -3.34
N ASN A 67 -12.05 -1.98 -4.18
CA ASN A 67 -11.40 -0.68 -4.31
C ASN A 67 -11.42 0.11 -2.99
N ARG A 68 -12.55 0.09 -2.26
CA ARG A 68 -12.63 0.71 -0.92
C ARG A 68 -11.67 0.06 0.08
N MET A 69 -11.57 -1.28 0.07
CA MET A 69 -10.64 -2.01 0.93
C MET A 69 -9.18 -1.64 0.60
N LEU A 70 -8.83 -1.57 -0.69
CA LEU A 70 -7.49 -1.19 -1.14
C LEU A 70 -7.18 0.27 -0.80
N LEU A 71 -8.16 1.18 -0.87
CA LEU A 71 -8.00 2.56 -0.42
C LEU A 71 -7.65 2.65 1.06
N GLY A 72 -8.33 1.88 1.91
CA GLY A 72 -8.00 1.82 3.34
C GLY A 72 -6.63 1.19 3.60
N PHE A 73 -6.33 0.07 2.94
CA PHE A 73 -5.06 -0.64 3.10
C PHE A 73 -3.85 0.18 2.64
N TYR A 74 -3.99 0.93 1.55
CA TYR A 74 -2.94 1.79 1.00
C TYR A 74 -3.02 3.25 1.45
N ALA A 75 -3.92 3.60 2.39
CA ALA A 75 -4.06 4.98 2.86
C ALA A 75 -2.73 5.64 3.29
N PRO A 76 -1.83 4.96 4.03
CA PRO A 76 -0.52 5.52 4.36
C PRO A 76 0.33 5.85 3.12
N ALA A 77 0.38 4.94 2.14
CA ALA A 77 1.12 5.15 0.90
C ALA A 77 0.51 6.28 0.05
N ILE A 78 -0.83 6.34 -0.02
CA ILE A 78 -1.56 7.41 -0.71
C ILE A 78 -1.26 8.77 -0.09
N MET A 79 -1.30 8.88 1.24
CA MET A 79 -0.96 10.13 1.93
C MET A 79 0.46 10.58 1.62
N LEU A 80 1.43 9.65 1.64
CA LEU A 80 2.81 9.97 1.28
C LEU A 80 2.93 10.42 -0.18
N ASP A 81 2.29 9.72 -1.12
CA ASP A 81 2.31 10.07 -2.55
C ASP A 81 1.67 11.46 -2.82
N LEU A 82 0.63 11.81 -2.06
CA LEU A 82 -0.01 13.14 -2.10
C LEU A 82 0.88 14.24 -1.48
N ILE A 83 1.57 13.96 -0.38
CA ILE A 83 2.50 14.93 0.26
C ILE A 83 3.69 15.22 -0.68
N ILE A 84 4.20 14.20 -1.36
CA ILE A 84 5.32 14.33 -2.30
C ILE A 84 4.85 14.96 -3.63
N GLY A 85 3.53 14.96 -3.90
CA GLY A 85 2.94 15.55 -5.10
C GLY A 85 3.13 14.72 -6.37
N THR A 86 3.49 13.44 -6.24
CA THR A 86 3.80 12.52 -7.34
C THR A 86 2.60 11.73 -7.84
N GLY A 87 1.50 11.73 -7.08
CA GLY A 87 0.29 10.97 -7.34
C GLY A 87 -0.91 11.81 -7.73
N ARG A 88 -1.91 11.18 -8.38
CA ARG A 88 -3.26 11.75 -8.49
C ARG A 88 -4.10 11.29 -7.31
N TYR A 89 -5.15 12.05 -7.00
CA TYR A 89 -6.10 11.60 -5.99
C TYR A 89 -6.76 10.28 -6.43
N PRO A 90 -6.85 9.28 -5.53
CA PRO A 90 -7.67 8.14 -5.81
C PRO A 90 -9.12 8.59 -6.01
N ALA A 91 -9.75 8.03 -7.04
CA ALA A 91 -11.18 8.13 -7.20
C ALA A 91 -11.85 7.11 -6.28
N SER A 92 -12.77 7.60 -5.47
CA SER A 92 -13.78 6.79 -4.81
C SER A 92 -15.14 7.30 -5.27
N GLU A 93 -16.08 6.38 -5.52
CA GLU A 93 -17.49 6.76 -5.37
C GLU A 93 -17.67 7.31 -3.95
N PRO A 94 -18.55 8.31 -3.73
CA PRO A 94 -18.68 8.98 -2.44
C PRO A 94 -18.79 7.95 -1.32
N LEU A 95 -17.82 7.98 -0.41
CA LEU A 95 -17.88 7.25 0.84
C LEU A 95 -19.16 7.70 1.54
N LEU A 96 -20.17 6.83 1.60
CA LEU A 96 -21.45 7.06 2.27
C LEU A 96 -22.46 7.96 1.53
N GLY A 97 -22.43 8.05 0.20
CA GLY A 97 -23.46 8.83 -0.51
C GLY A 97 -23.41 10.34 -0.23
N LEU A 98 -22.31 10.83 0.33
CA LEU A 98 -21.98 12.26 0.35
C LEU A 98 -21.26 12.60 -0.96
N SER A 99 -22.06 12.73 -2.01
CA SER A 99 -21.67 13.51 -3.19
C SER A 99 -21.51 14.99 -2.79
N PRO A 100 -20.59 15.76 -3.39
CA PRO A 100 -20.87 17.16 -3.60
C PRO A 100 -22.07 17.34 -4.55
#